data_AF-A0A2V9MI94-F1
#
_entry.id   AF-A0A2V9MI94-F1
#
_cell.length_a   1.000
_cell.length_b   1.000
_cell.length_c   1.000
_cell.angle_alpha   90.00
_cell.angle_beta   90.00
_cell.angle_gamma   90.00
#
_symmetry.space_group_name_H-M   'P 1'
#
loop_
_entity.id
_entity.type
_entity.pdbx_description
1 polymer ?
#
loop_
_entity_poly.entity_id
_entity_poly.type
_entity_poly.pdbx_seq_one_letter_code
_entity_poly.pdbx_strand_id
1 'polypeptide(L)'
;MSHQPETPFDNIESALEYMNLLLEATREAQEQVETEIVHATDTVLARRKQALQLVSHKLVKLSSHIAASRRILNDLRTLRRLLLEERNAPEASSIA
;
A
#
# COMPACT_ATOMS: atom_id res chain seq x y z
N MET A 1 15.37 16.30 -20.03
CA MET A 1 14.03 16.66 -19.55
C MET A 1 13.69 15.72 -18.40
N SER A 2 13.84 16.19 -17.16
CA SER A 2 13.41 15.45 -15.96
C SER A 2 11.89 15.33 -15.99
N HIS A 3 11.37 14.11 -16.12
CA HIS A 3 9.93 13.85 -16.16
C HIS A 3 9.35 14.15 -14.78
N GLN A 4 8.49 15.16 -14.69
CA GLN A 4 7.82 15.54 -13.46
C GLN A 4 6.50 14.76 -13.40
N PRO A 5 6.25 13.99 -12.33
CA PRO A 5 5.04 13.18 -12.24
C PRO A 5 3.80 14.08 -12.14
N GLU A 6 2.88 13.96 -13.11
CA GLU A 6 1.54 14.54 -13.18
C GLU A 6 0.51 13.67 -12.45
N THR A 7 0.76 12.36 -12.34
CA THR A 7 -0.13 11.41 -11.65
C THR A 7 0.60 10.61 -10.57
N PRO A 8 -0.12 10.05 -9.58
CA PRO A 8 0.47 9.18 -8.57
C PRO A 8 1.08 7.89 -9.14
N PHE A 9 0.89 7.61 -10.43
CA PHE A 9 1.29 6.35 -11.08
C PHE A 9 2.43 6.52 -12.09
N ASP A 10 3.01 7.72 -12.20
CA ASP A 10 4.00 8.02 -13.24
C ASP A 10 5.36 7.38 -12.98
N ASN A 11 5.68 7.11 -11.71
CA ASN A 11 6.86 6.34 -11.32
C ASN A 11 6.62 5.57 -10.01
N ILE A 12 7.56 4.67 -9.70
CA ILE A 12 7.49 3.77 -8.54
C ILE A 12 7.48 4.56 -7.23
N GLU A 13 8.20 5.68 -7.16
CA GLU A 13 8.26 6.54 -5.98
C GLU A 13 6.89 7.16 -5.68
N SER A 14 6.24 7.78 -6.66
CA SER A 14 4.88 8.31 -6.53
C SER A 14 3.84 7.20 -6.25
N ALA A 15 4.02 6.00 -6.82
CA ALA A 15 3.14 4.87 -6.55
C ALA A 15 3.27 4.37 -5.11
N LEU A 16 4.48 4.39 -4.53
CA LEU A 16 4.71 4.05 -3.13
C LEU A 16 4.07 5.06 -2.18
N GLU A 17 4.12 6.35 -2.50
CA GLU A 17 3.40 7.40 -1.76
C GLU A 17 1.89 7.17 -1.79
N TYR A 18 1.32 6.93 -2.97
CA TYR A 18 -0.10 6.59 -3.11
C TYR A 18 -0.49 5.38 -2.25
N MET A 19 0.33 4.33 -2.27
CA MET A 19 0.06 3.12 -1.47
C MET A 19 0.09 3.38 0.04
N ASN A 20 0.88 4.35 0.52
CA ASN A 20 0.84 4.76 1.92
C ASN A 20 -0.45 5.51 2.26
N LEU A 21 -0.86 6.47 1.42
CA LEU A 21 -2.11 7.20 1.60
C LEU A 21 -3.32 6.25 1.57
N LEU A 22 -3.33 5.30 0.64
CA LEU A 22 -4.39 4.31 0.53
C LEU A 22 -4.44 3.37 1.75
N LEU A 23 -3.28 2.97 2.29
CA LEU A 23 -3.23 2.15 3.50
C LEU A 23 -3.81 2.92 4.69
N GLU A 24 -3.47 4.20 4.82
CA GLU A 24 -3.96 5.04 5.91
C GLU A 24 -5.48 5.21 5.85
N ALA A 25 -6.00 5.63 4.70
CA ALA A 25 -7.45 5.76 4.49
C ALA A 25 -8.20 4.44 4.74
N THR A 26 -7.59 3.30 4.42
CA THR A 26 -8.18 1.97 4.69
C THR A 26 -8.23 1.67 6.20
N ARG A 27 -7.21 2.10 6.97
CA ARG A 27 -7.18 1.93 8.43
C ARG A 27 -8.17 2.85 9.12
N GLU A 28 -8.23 4.12 8.74
CA GLU A 28 -9.24 5.06 9.26
C GLU A 28 -10.66 4.52 9.05
N ALA A 29 -10.97 4.01 7.85
CA ALA A 29 -12.25 3.38 7.57
C ALA A 29 -12.50 2.13 8.44
N GLN A 30 -11.47 1.34 8.73
CA GLN A 30 -11.57 0.18 9.60
C GLN A 30 -11.92 0.58 11.04
N GLU A 31 -11.24 1.58 11.60
CA GLU A 31 -11.48 2.10 12.96
C GLU A 31 -12.90 2.66 13.10
N GLN A 32 -13.38 3.37 12.09
CA GLN A 32 -14.75 3.88 12.05
C GLN A 32 -15.78 2.75 12.06
N VAL A 33 -15.57 1.69 11.26
CA VAL A 33 -16.47 0.53 11.23
C VAL A 33 -16.43 -0.24 12.55
N GLU A 34 -15.26 -0.39 13.16
CA GLU A 34 -15.13 -1.04 14.48
C GLU A 34 -15.89 -0.28 15.57
N THR A 35 -15.84 1.05 15.54
CA THR A 35 -16.64 1.91 16.41
C THR A 35 -18.14 1.66 16.21
N GLU A 36 -18.60 1.57 14.96
CA GLU A 36 -20.01 1.26 14.67
C GLU A 36 -20.45 -0.14 15.15
N ILE A 37 -19.57 -1.14 15.08
CA ILE A 37 -19.84 -2.49 15.58
C ILE A 37 -20.08 -2.47 17.10
N VAL A 38 -19.30 -1.69 17.84
CA VAL A 38 -19.44 -1.53 19.29
C VAL A 38 -20.78 -0.88 19.64
N HIS A 39 -21.23 0.10 18.85
CA HIS A 39 -22.52 0.78 19.07
C HIS A 39 -23.74 -0.05 18.65
N ALA A 40 -23.58 -1.09 17.83
CA ALA A 40 -24.68 -1.98 17.41
C ALA A 40 -25.01 -3.04 18.49
N THR A 41 -25.54 -2.62 19.64
CA THR A 41 -25.83 -3.49 20.80
C THR A 41 -27.24 -4.08 20.80
N ASP A 42 -28.19 -3.47 20.10
CA ASP A 42 -29.59 -3.91 20.12
C ASP A 42 -29.84 -5.17 19.29
N THR A 43 -30.74 -6.03 19.77
CA THR A 43 -31.15 -7.28 19.09
C THR A 43 -31.76 -7.03 17.71
N VAL A 44 -32.39 -5.87 17.49
CA VAL A 44 -32.91 -5.42 16.19
C VAL A 44 -31.77 -5.12 15.19
N LEU A 45 -30.57 -4.82 15.69
CA LEU A 45 -29.39 -4.49 14.88
C LEU A 45 -28.50 -5.71 14.58
N ALA A 46 -28.89 -6.94 14.96
CA ALA A 46 -28.07 -8.13 14.79
C ALA A 46 -27.58 -8.33 13.34
N ARG A 47 -28.45 -8.14 12.35
CA ARG A 47 -28.09 -8.25 10.93
C ARG A 47 -27.15 -7.12 10.47
N ARG A 48 -27.35 -5.90 10.99
CA ARG A 48 -26.45 -4.76 10.71
C ARG A 48 -25.06 -5.02 11.30
N LYS A 49 -24.99 -5.53 12.52
CA LYS A 49 -23.74 -5.91 13.18
C LYS A 49 -22.97 -6.96 12.36
N GLN A 50 -23.65 -8.00 11.88
CA GLN A 50 -23.05 -9.02 11.00
C GLN A 50 -22.50 -8.41 9.70
N ALA A 51 -23.24 -7.49 9.08
CA ALA A 51 -22.78 -6.79 7.89
C ALA A 51 -21.53 -5.95 8.18
N LEU A 52 -21.51 -5.20 9.29
CA LEU A 52 -20.34 -4.41 9.71
C LEU A 52 -19.12 -5.29 10.01
N GLN A 53 -19.31 -6.46 10.63
CA GLN A 53 -18.23 -7.43 10.84
C GLN A 53 -17.65 -7.94 9.52
N LEU A 54 -18.50 -8.18 8.51
CA LEU A 54 -18.04 -8.56 7.17
C LEU A 54 -17.25 -7.41 6.51
N VAL A 55 -17.70 -6.17 6.65
CA VAL A 55 -16.98 -4.99 6.15
C VAL A 55 -15.61 -4.86 6.82
N SER A 56 -15.54 -4.94 8.15
CA SER A 56 -14.28 -4.93 8.90
C SER A 56 -13.31 -6.03 8.40
N HIS A 57 -13.80 -7.25 8.22
CA HIS A 57 -13.00 -8.34 7.66
C HIS A 57 -12.45 -8.02 6.25
N LYS A 58 -13.26 -7.40 5.40
CA LYS A 58 -12.81 -6.98 4.05
C LYS A 58 -11.78 -5.87 4.10
N LEU A 59 -11.91 -4.91 5.02
CA LEU A 59 -10.95 -3.83 5.23
C LEU A 59 -9.59 -4.37 5.73
N VAL A 60 -9.60 -5.30 6.68
CA VAL A 60 -8.38 -5.99 7.12
C VAL A 60 -7.70 -6.71 5.95
N LYS A 61 -8.48 -7.42 5.12
CA LYS A 61 -7.94 -8.10 3.94
C LYS A 61 -7.37 -7.12 2.92
N LEU A 62 -8.05 -6.01 2.67
CA LEU A 62 -7.59 -4.95 1.77
C LEU A 62 -6.26 -4.34 2.27
N SER A 63 -6.18 -3.99 3.55
CA SER A 63 -4.97 -3.48 4.20
C SER A 63 -3.77 -4.41 4.04
N SER A 64 -3.99 -5.73 4.21
CA SER A 64 -2.96 -6.75 3.97
C SER A 64 -2.46 -6.77 2.52
N HIS A 65 -3.37 -6.73 1.55
CA HIS A 65 -3.01 -6.67 0.13
C HIS A 65 -2.25 -5.39 -0.23
N ILE A 66 -2.68 -4.24 0.28
CA ILE A 66 -1.98 -2.96 0.08
C ILE A 66 -0.56 -3.03 0.65
N ALA A 67 -0.40 -3.55 1.87
CA ALA A 67 0.92 -3.70 2.48
C ALA A 67 1.84 -4.65 1.69
N ALA A 68 1.30 -5.75 1.17
CA ALA A 68 2.05 -6.69 0.34
C ALA A 68 2.49 -6.04 -0.99
N SER A 69 1.58 -5.36 -1.68
CA SER A 69 1.89 -4.62 -2.91
C SER A 69 2.93 -3.51 -2.68
N ARG A 70 2.86 -2.80 -1.55
CA ARG A 70 3.87 -1.79 -1.18
C ARG A 70 5.27 -2.40 -0.97
N ARG A 71 5.35 -3.59 -0.38
CA ARG A 71 6.64 -4.30 -0.22
C ARG A 71 7.22 -4.65 -1.59
N ILE A 72 6.42 -5.23 -2.48
CA ILE A 72 6.83 -5.57 -3.85
C ILE A 72 7.33 -4.32 -4.60
N LEU A 73 6.61 -3.20 -4.52
CA LEU A 73 7.04 -1.96 -5.16
C LEU A 73 8.38 -1.44 -4.62
N ASN A 74 8.62 -1.56 -3.31
CA ASN A 74 9.91 -1.21 -2.71
C ASN A 74 11.03 -2.14 -3.17
N ASP A 75 10.76 -3.44 -3.29
CA ASP A 75 11.72 -4.41 -3.80
C ASP A 75 12.09 -4.07 -5.26
N LEU A 76 11.10 -3.78 -6.11
CA LEU A 76 11.31 -3.35 -7.50
C LEU A 76 12.12 -2.05 -7.59
N ARG A 77 11.85 -1.07 -6.72
CA ARG A 77 12.64 0.17 -6.63
C ARG A 77 14.10 -0.12 -6.30
N THR A 78 14.33 -1.04 -5.36
CA THR A 78 15.68 -1.43 -4.91
C THR A 78 16.42 -2.18 -6.02
N LEU A 79 15.77 -3.15 -6.68
CA LEU A 79 16.35 -3.89 -7.80
C LEU A 79 16.71 -2.97 -8.97
N ARG A 80 15.83 -2.02 -9.33
CA ARG A 80 16.14 -1.01 -10.35
C ARG A 80 17.40 -0.23 -10.01
N ARG A 81 17.57 0.17 -8.74
CA ARG A 81 18.74 0.91 -8.29
C ARG A 81 20.02 0.06 -8.38
N LEU A 82 19.98 -1.18 -7.90
CA LEU A 82 21.14 -2.10 -7.97
C LEU A 82 21.59 -2.36 -9.40
N LEU A 83 20.65 -2.66 -10.31
CA LEU A 83 20.97 -2.90 -11.73
C LEU A 83 21.56 -1.65 -12.42
N LEU A 84 21.12 -0.45 -12.03
CA LEU A 84 21.68 0.80 -12.55
C LEU A 84 23.07 1.09 -11.96
N GLU A 85 23.28 0.80 -10.67
CA GLU A 85 24.59 0.91 -10.01
C GLU A 85 25.60 -0.07 -10.63
N GLU A 86 25.22 -1.32 -10.90
CA GLU A 86 26.04 -2.30 -11.61
C GLU A 86 26.43 -1.84 -13.02
N ARG A 87 25.48 -1.25 -13.77
CA ARG A 87 25.76 -0.73 -15.11
C ARG A 87 26.70 0.47 -15.11
N ASN A 88 26.67 1.27 -14.05
CA ASN A 88 27.49 2.47 -13.92
C ASN A 88 28.79 2.23 -13.16
N ALA A 89 29.02 1.01 -12.66
CA ALA A 89 30.31 0.64 -12.09
C ALA A 89 31.37 0.73 -13.21
N PRO A 90 32.43 1.55 -13.04
CA PRO A 90 33.51 1.58 -14.02
C PRO A 90 34.06 0.15 -14.16
N GLU A 91 34.36 -0.26 -15.40
CA GLU A 91 34.98 -1.56 -15.70
C GLU A 91 36.27 -1.73 -14.87
N ALA A 92 36.15 -2.20 -13.64
CA ALA A 92 37.26 -2.54 -12.77
C ALA A 92 37.75 -3.94 -13.15
N SER A 93 38.15 -4.12 -14.41
CA SER A 93 39.06 -5.18 -14.90
C SER A 93 39.15 -5.12 -16.43
N SER A 94 39.65 -4.00 -16.95
CA SER A 94 40.40 -4.03 -18.19
C SER A 94 41.41 -2.90 -18.09
N ILE A 95 42.61 -3.22 -17.60
CA ILE A 95 43.92 -2.63 -17.91
C ILE A 95 44.92 -3.06 -16.81
N ALA A 96 45.94 -3.80 -17.27
CA ALA A 96 47.25 -4.11 -16.68
C ALA A 96 47.32 -5.15 -15.55
#